data_AF-A0A498FYU7-F1
#
_entry.id   AF-A0A498FYU7-F1
#
_cell.length_a   1.000
_cell.length_b   1.000
_cell.length_c   1.000
_cell.angle_alpha   90.00
_cell.angle_beta   90.00
_cell.angle_gamma   90.00
#
_symmetry.space_group_name_H-M   'P 1'
#
loop_
_entity.id
_entity.type
_entity.pdbx_description
1 polymer ?
#
loop_
_entity_poly.entity_id
_entity_poly.type
_entity_poly.pdbx_seq_one_letter_code
_entity_poly.pdbx_strand_id
1 'polypeptide(L)'
;ARELLLDAKNALEAAGWHVVHGIVDSIWVAPVDGREQRSLEEVAAEISEEAGIELEYECAFEWVAFCPMRNSESGALTRYFGKRRGEDYPETGLGDAVKTRGIESRQRSTPEWVEEVQSEALRVFDETRSPEAVCGVLRRHLDELRQGTVDPNALVVDNRVSK
;
A
#
# COMPACT_ATOMS: atom_id res chain seq x y z
N ALA A 1 1.18 -24.03 -3.89
CA ALA A 1 1.36 -22.63 -3.40
C ALA A 1 2.72 -22.06 -3.81
N ARG A 2 3.85 -22.56 -3.31
CA ARG A 2 5.18 -22.03 -3.67
C ARG A 2 5.54 -22.20 -5.15
N GLU A 3 5.27 -23.38 -5.73
CA GLU A 3 5.52 -23.65 -7.16
C GLU A 3 4.65 -22.76 -8.05
N LEU A 4 3.35 -22.70 -7.76
CA LEU A 4 2.40 -21.83 -8.46
C LEU A 4 2.81 -20.33 -8.47
N LEU A 5 3.32 -19.81 -7.36
CA LEU A 5 3.86 -18.43 -7.32
C LEU A 5 5.11 -18.26 -8.18
N LEU A 6 5.94 -19.30 -8.30
CA LEU A 6 7.14 -19.27 -9.14
C LEU A 6 6.76 -19.32 -10.63
N ASP A 7 5.78 -20.14 -11.00
CA ASP A 7 5.29 -20.24 -12.36
C ASP A 7 4.62 -18.93 -12.81
N ALA A 8 3.75 -18.37 -11.95
CA ALA A 8 3.14 -17.07 -12.18
C ALA A 8 4.19 -15.96 -12.35
N LYS A 9 5.24 -15.96 -11.51
CA LYS A 9 6.37 -15.04 -11.66
C LYS A 9 7.03 -15.18 -13.03
N ASN A 10 7.36 -16.41 -13.45
CA ASN A 10 8.04 -16.64 -14.73
C ASN A 10 7.19 -16.17 -15.92
N ALA A 11 5.88 -16.42 -15.88
CA ALA A 11 4.93 -15.95 -16.89
C ALA A 11 4.90 -14.42 -16.98
N LEU A 12 4.82 -13.72 -15.84
CA LEU A 12 4.87 -12.25 -15.77
C LEU A 12 6.21 -11.69 -16.32
N GLU A 13 7.33 -12.30 -15.96
CA GLU A 13 8.67 -11.89 -16.43
C GLU A 13 8.89 -12.14 -17.92
N ALA A 14 8.33 -13.22 -18.46
CA ALA A 14 8.30 -13.49 -19.89
C ALA A 14 7.45 -12.45 -20.63
N ALA A 15 6.35 -12.01 -20.03
CA ALA A 15 5.43 -11.02 -20.57
C ALA A 15 5.91 -9.55 -20.48
N GLY A 16 7.15 -9.32 -20.03
CA GLY A 16 7.77 -7.99 -20.01
C GLY A 16 7.58 -7.22 -18.70
N TRP A 17 7.13 -7.89 -17.64
CA TRP A 17 6.92 -7.32 -16.31
C TRP A 17 8.02 -7.73 -15.33
N HIS A 18 8.23 -6.96 -14.28
CA HIS A 18 9.12 -7.30 -13.17
C HIS A 18 8.31 -7.45 -11.90
N VAL A 19 8.44 -8.60 -11.22
CA VAL A 19 7.78 -8.82 -9.93
C VAL A 19 8.49 -8.02 -8.83
N VAL A 20 7.80 -7.01 -8.30
CA VAL A 20 8.32 -6.11 -7.26
C VAL A 20 7.97 -6.60 -5.85
N HIS A 21 6.83 -7.27 -5.69
CA HIS A 21 6.37 -7.80 -4.42
C HIS A 21 5.40 -8.96 -4.64
N GLY A 22 5.29 -9.86 -3.67
CA GLY A 22 4.37 -10.99 -3.72
C GLY A 22 3.97 -11.47 -2.34
N ILE A 23 2.67 -11.72 -2.17
CA ILE A 23 2.09 -12.34 -0.98
C ILE A 23 1.36 -13.62 -1.40
N VAL A 24 0.73 -14.32 -0.45
CA VAL A 24 0.11 -15.63 -0.70
C VAL A 24 -0.98 -15.57 -1.79
N ASP A 25 -1.73 -14.47 -1.87
CA ASP A 25 -2.89 -14.31 -2.75
C ASP A 25 -2.74 -13.19 -3.80
N SER A 26 -1.62 -12.47 -3.82
CA SER A 26 -1.46 -11.29 -4.68
C SER A 26 -0.01 -11.09 -5.13
N ILE A 27 0.19 -10.59 -6.34
CA ILE A 27 1.51 -10.25 -6.91
C ILE A 27 1.46 -8.81 -7.43
N TRP A 28 2.51 -8.05 -7.18
CA TRP A 28 2.70 -6.71 -7.74
C TRP A 28 3.80 -6.75 -8.77
N VAL A 29 3.55 -6.08 -9.88
CA VAL A 29 4.51 -5.97 -10.98
C VAL A 29 4.70 -4.53 -11.42
N ALA A 30 5.89 -4.27 -11.96
CA ALA A 30 6.26 -3.02 -12.61
C ALA A 30 6.68 -3.31 -14.06
N PRO A 31 6.44 -2.37 -15.00
CA PRO A 31 6.93 -2.54 -16.37
C PRO A 31 8.46 -2.57 -16.39
N VAL A 32 9.04 -3.36 -17.30
CA VAL A 32 10.49 -3.36 -17.54
C VAL A 32 10.81 -2.40 -18.67
N ASP A 33 11.67 -1.41 -18.38
CA ASP A 33 12.11 -0.42 -19.37
C ASP A 33 12.67 -1.09 -20.64
N GLY A 34 12.19 -0.65 -21.80
CA GLY A 34 12.64 -1.12 -23.10
C GLY A 34 12.12 -2.51 -23.51
N ARG A 35 11.22 -3.13 -22.75
CA ARG A 35 10.48 -4.33 -23.16
C ARG A 35 9.04 -3.97 -23.51
N GLU A 36 8.46 -4.71 -24.43
CA GLU A 36 7.00 -4.68 -24.66
C GLU A 36 6.30 -5.39 -23.50
N GLN A 37 5.24 -4.77 -22.96
CA GLN A 37 4.39 -5.36 -21.93
C GLN A 37 3.12 -5.92 -22.58
N ARG A 38 2.86 -7.22 -22.35
CA ARG A 38 1.54 -7.79 -22.61
C ARG A 38 0.55 -7.31 -21.56
N SER A 39 -0.75 -7.26 -21.89
CA SER A 39 -1.79 -6.86 -20.94
C SER A 39 -1.77 -7.78 -19.71
N LEU A 40 -1.96 -7.21 -18.52
CA LEU A 40 -1.99 -7.98 -17.28
C LEU A 40 -3.24 -8.85 -17.20
N GLU A 41 -4.35 -8.42 -17.79
CA GLU A 41 -5.57 -9.20 -17.92
C GLU A 41 -5.34 -10.46 -18.77
N GLU A 42 -4.67 -10.33 -19.92
CA GLU A 42 -4.32 -11.47 -20.78
C GLU A 42 -3.39 -12.46 -20.06
N VAL A 43 -2.34 -11.94 -19.43
CA VAL A 43 -1.35 -12.77 -18.71
C VAL A 43 -1.99 -13.44 -17.49
N ALA A 44 -2.86 -12.74 -16.76
CA ALA A 44 -3.59 -13.31 -15.62
C ALA A 44 -4.53 -14.44 -16.05
N ALA A 45 -5.22 -14.29 -17.19
CA ALA A 45 -6.08 -15.34 -17.74
C ALA A 45 -5.29 -16.61 -18.10
N GLU A 46 -4.13 -16.46 -18.76
CA GLU A 46 -3.24 -17.59 -19.11
C GLU A 46 -2.73 -18.33 -17.87
N ILE A 47 -2.22 -17.58 -16.88
CA ILE A 47 -1.77 -18.17 -15.62
C ILE A 47 -2.94 -18.87 -14.91
N SER A 48 -4.14 -18.30 -14.96
CA SER A 48 -5.32 -18.89 -14.34
C SER A 48 -5.70 -20.23 -14.95
N GLU A 49 -5.63 -20.33 -16.28
CA GLU A 49 -5.91 -21.57 -17.02
C GLU A 49 -4.89 -22.66 -16.68
N GLU A 50 -3.60 -22.31 -16.63
CA GLU A 50 -2.53 -23.25 -16.32
C GLU A 50 -2.55 -23.71 -14.85
N ALA A 51 -2.78 -22.77 -13.92
CA ALA A 51 -2.71 -23.02 -12.49
C ALA A 51 -4.01 -23.60 -11.91
N GLY A 52 -5.13 -23.48 -12.62
CA GLY A 52 -6.46 -23.85 -12.12
C GLY A 52 -6.95 -22.96 -10.96
N ILE A 53 -6.38 -21.75 -10.82
CA ILE A 53 -6.73 -20.75 -9.80
C ILE A 53 -6.96 -19.42 -10.51
N GLU A 54 -8.11 -18.80 -10.27
CA GLU A 54 -8.46 -17.51 -10.86
C GLU A 54 -7.55 -16.38 -10.33
N LEU A 55 -6.82 -15.74 -11.25
CA LEU A 55 -6.10 -14.49 -11.05
C LEU A 55 -6.86 -13.36 -11.73
N GLU A 56 -7.03 -12.26 -11.01
CA GLU A 56 -7.67 -11.05 -11.51
C GLU A 56 -6.70 -9.87 -11.47
N TYR A 57 -6.72 -9.04 -12.51
CA TYR A 57 -6.08 -7.75 -12.47
C TYR A 57 -6.90 -6.81 -11.58
N GLU A 58 -6.39 -6.53 -10.37
CA GLU A 58 -7.15 -5.70 -9.40
C GLU A 58 -7.09 -4.20 -9.71
N CYS A 59 -5.88 -3.65 -9.94
CA CYS A 59 -5.68 -2.22 -10.21
C CYS A 59 -4.23 -1.89 -10.58
N ALA A 60 -4.03 -0.68 -11.09
CA ALA A 60 -2.72 -0.04 -11.24
C ALA A 60 -2.49 1.02 -10.16
N PHE A 61 -1.22 1.23 -9.82
CA PHE A 61 -0.78 2.30 -8.95
C PHE A 61 -0.04 3.38 -9.75
N GLU A 62 -0.14 4.63 -9.32
CA GLU A 62 0.83 5.67 -9.71
C GLU A 62 2.15 5.46 -8.96
N TRP A 63 2.05 5.01 -7.72
CA TRP A 63 3.16 4.62 -6.86
C TRP A 63 2.65 3.69 -5.76
N VAL A 64 3.55 2.84 -5.26
CA VAL A 64 3.29 1.95 -4.12
C VAL A 64 4.55 1.85 -3.27
N ALA A 65 4.37 1.82 -1.95
CA ALA A 65 5.42 1.63 -0.97
C ALA A 65 5.13 0.38 -0.13
N PHE A 66 6.10 -0.53 -0.07
CA PHE A 66 6.06 -1.72 0.76
C PHE A 66 6.84 -1.47 2.05
N CYS A 67 6.19 -1.65 3.20
CA CYS A 67 6.80 -1.30 4.49
C CYS A 67 7.75 -2.42 4.95
N PRO A 68 8.98 -2.09 5.41
CA PRO A 68 9.88 -3.08 5.98
C PRO A 68 9.34 -3.68 7.29
N MET A 69 9.79 -4.88 7.68
CA MET A 69 9.59 -5.35 9.05
C MET A 69 10.42 -4.55 10.03
N ARG A 70 9.93 -4.46 11.28
CA ARG A 70 10.70 -3.91 12.40
C ARG A 70 12.02 -4.67 12.66
N ASN A 71 12.11 -5.98 12.37
CA ASN A 71 13.23 -6.84 12.79
C ASN A 71 13.77 -7.78 11.70
N SER A 72 13.55 -7.51 10.42
CA SER A 72 14.04 -8.37 9.33
C SER A 72 14.03 -7.65 7.99
N GLU A 73 14.98 -7.97 7.12
CA GLU A 73 14.97 -7.62 5.70
C GLU A 73 13.91 -8.42 4.90
N SER A 74 13.34 -9.47 5.48
CA SER A 74 12.42 -10.39 4.81
C SER A 74 10.95 -10.03 5.09
N GLY A 75 10.52 -8.86 4.59
CA GLY A 75 9.19 -8.23 4.63
C GLY A 75 8.01 -8.93 5.33
N ALA A 76 7.31 -8.19 6.22
CA ALA A 76 5.99 -8.58 6.68
C ALA A 76 5.09 -8.25 5.50
N LEU A 77 4.89 -9.26 4.66
CA LEU A 77 4.47 -9.12 3.27
C LEU A 77 3.17 -8.32 3.09
N THR A 78 2.39 -8.11 4.15
CA THR A 78 1.04 -7.55 4.11
C THR A 78 0.93 -6.05 4.46
N ARG A 79 2.04 -5.34 4.71
CA ARG A 79 2.02 -3.89 5.01
C ARG A 79 2.46 -3.07 3.79
N TYR A 80 1.54 -2.35 3.18
CA TYR A 80 1.85 -1.46 2.06
C TYR A 80 0.78 -0.38 1.90
N PHE A 81 1.11 0.64 1.12
CA PHE A 81 0.17 1.66 0.69
C PHE A 81 0.55 2.25 -0.66
N GLY A 82 -0.41 2.79 -1.40
CA GLY A 82 -0.14 3.38 -2.71
C GLY A 82 -1.34 4.09 -3.32
N LYS A 83 -1.09 5.12 -4.14
CA LYS A 83 -2.11 5.84 -4.91
C LYS A 83 -2.57 4.98 -6.08
N ARG A 84 -3.86 4.66 -6.11
CA ARG A 84 -4.48 4.03 -7.27
C ARG A 84 -4.45 5.00 -8.44
N ARG A 85 -4.07 4.50 -9.61
CA ARG A 85 -4.01 5.26 -10.84
C ARG A 85 -5.42 5.64 -11.29
N GLY A 86 -5.64 6.92 -11.56
CA GLY A 86 -6.92 7.43 -12.09
C GLY A 86 -8.04 7.60 -11.06
N GLU A 87 -7.76 7.39 -9.77
CA GLU A 87 -8.72 7.61 -8.69
C GLU A 87 -8.52 8.99 -8.06
N ASP A 88 -9.59 9.74 -7.86
CA ASP A 88 -9.53 11.09 -7.26
C ASP A 88 -9.64 11.06 -5.74
N TYR A 89 -9.00 12.03 -5.07
CA TYR A 89 -9.17 12.18 -3.63
C TYR A 89 -10.59 12.68 -3.30
N PRO A 90 -11.22 12.15 -2.24
CA PRO A 90 -12.42 12.76 -1.68
C PRO A 90 -12.10 14.12 -1.04
N GLU A 91 -13.13 14.85 -0.62
CA GLU A 91 -12.96 16.11 0.12
C GLU A 91 -12.11 15.91 1.39
N THR A 92 -12.38 14.84 2.13
CA THR A 92 -11.68 14.51 3.38
C THR A 92 -11.15 13.07 3.39
N GLY A 93 -9.98 12.87 4.01
CA GLY A 93 -9.34 11.55 4.11
C GLY A 93 -8.77 11.02 2.80
N LEU A 94 -8.53 9.72 2.73
CA LEU A 94 -7.89 9.09 1.56
C LEU A 94 -8.89 8.49 0.56
N GLY A 95 -10.05 8.00 1.03
CA GLY A 95 -11.01 7.28 0.20
C GLY A 95 -10.37 6.09 -0.54
N ASP A 96 -10.88 5.80 -1.73
CA ASP A 96 -10.33 4.74 -2.59
C ASP A 96 -9.10 5.19 -3.38
N ALA A 97 -8.79 6.48 -3.41
CA ALA A 97 -7.59 7.02 -4.05
C ALA A 97 -6.31 6.39 -3.51
N VAL A 98 -6.23 6.06 -2.22
CA VAL A 98 -5.05 5.40 -1.65
C VAL A 98 -5.43 4.04 -1.09
N LYS A 99 -4.89 2.97 -1.67
CA LYS A 99 -5.00 1.65 -1.07
C LYS A 99 -4.07 1.57 0.12
N THR A 100 -4.61 1.17 1.27
CA THR A 100 -3.85 0.96 2.51
C THR A 100 -4.03 -0.48 3.00
N ARG A 101 -2.92 -1.10 3.44
CA ARG A 101 -2.92 -2.43 4.07
C ARG A 101 -1.95 -2.46 5.24
N GLY A 102 -2.45 -2.88 6.41
CA GLY A 102 -1.64 -3.15 7.60
C GLY A 102 -0.92 -1.92 8.21
N ILE A 103 -1.19 -0.71 7.72
CA ILE A 103 -0.74 0.53 8.36
C ILE A 103 -1.70 0.95 9.47
N GLU A 104 -1.28 1.92 10.26
CA GLU A 104 -1.93 2.36 11.50
C GLU A 104 -3.40 2.77 11.26
N SER A 105 -3.73 3.51 10.18
CA SER A 105 -5.11 3.88 9.82
C SER A 105 -6.06 2.72 9.51
N ARG A 106 -5.57 1.47 9.50
CA ARG A 106 -6.38 0.25 9.36
C ARG A 106 -6.41 -0.57 10.66
N GLN A 107 -5.75 -0.11 11.72
CA GLN A 107 -5.70 -0.79 13.01
C GLN A 107 -6.73 -0.17 13.94
N ARG A 108 -7.60 -1.00 14.50
CA ARG A 108 -8.73 -0.58 15.35
C ARG A 108 -8.35 0.24 16.58
N SER A 109 -7.10 0.16 17.03
CA SER A 109 -6.59 0.81 18.24
C SER A 109 -5.80 2.08 17.90
N THR A 110 -5.86 2.53 16.65
CA THR A 110 -5.22 3.77 16.23
C THR A 110 -6.15 4.94 16.58
N PRO A 111 -5.65 5.95 17.30
CA PRO A 111 -6.42 7.17 17.55
C PRO A 111 -6.74 7.91 16.26
N GLU A 112 -7.90 8.58 16.22
CA GLU A 112 -8.34 9.41 15.08
C GLU A 112 -7.27 10.40 14.65
N TRP A 113 -6.62 11.07 15.61
CA TRP A 113 -5.52 12.01 15.33
C TRP A 113 -4.37 11.35 14.54
N VAL A 114 -4.01 10.10 14.84
CA VAL A 114 -2.95 9.40 14.10
C VAL A 114 -3.40 9.08 12.68
N GLU A 115 -4.68 8.75 12.47
CA GLU A 115 -5.23 8.52 11.13
C GLU A 115 -5.23 9.79 10.28
N GLU A 116 -5.54 10.93 10.88
CA GLU A 116 -5.48 12.25 10.23
C GLU A 116 -4.06 12.62 9.81
N VAL A 117 -3.10 12.51 10.74
CA VAL A 117 -1.67 12.75 10.47
C VAL A 117 -1.18 11.85 9.33
N GLN A 118 -1.53 10.56 9.36
CA GLN A 118 -1.13 9.60 8.34
C GLN A 118 -1.78 9.92 6.98
N SER A 119 -3.05 10.32 6.96
CA SER A 119 -3.77 10.70 5.75
C SER A 119 -3.15 11.94 5.09
N GLU A 120 -2.83 12.96 5.88
CA GLU A 120 -2.17 14.17 5.37
C GLU A 120 -0.77 13.86 4.85
N ALA A 121 0.02 13.09 5.59
CA ALA A 121 1.36 12.67 5.17
C ALA A 121 1.33 11.95 3.81
N LEU A 122 0.33 11.09 3.58
CA LEU A 122 0.18 10.36 2.32
C LEU A 122 -0.25 11.28 1.16
N ARG A 123 -1.14 12.24 1.40
CA ARG A 123 -1.51 13.26 0.41
C ARG A 123 -0.31 14.13 0.02
N VAL A 124 0.44 14.62 1.00
CA VAL A 124 1.65 15.41 0.76
C VAL A 124 2.70 14.59 0.02
N PHE A 125 2.88 13.31 0.33
CA PHE A 125 3.79 12.46 -0.43
C PHE A 125 3.32 12.24 -1.86
N ASP A 126 2.02 12.08 -2.10
CA ASP A 126 1.46 11.95 -3.45
C ASP A 126 1.76 13.19 -4.30
N GLU A 127 1.53 14.37 -3.74
CA GLU A 127 1.73 15.66 -4.40
C GLU A 127 3.22 15.98 -4.63
N THR A 128 4.09 15.66 -3.66
CA THR A 128 5.47 16.19 -3.65
C THR A 128 6.54 15.17 -3.93
N ARG A 129 6.27 13.87 -3.74
CA ARG A 129 7.28 12.80 -3.73
C ARG A 129 8.46 13.05 -2.78
N SER A 130 8.31 13.92 -1.78
CA SER A 130 9.40 14.35 -0.90
C SER A 130 9.25 13.78 0.52
N PRO A 131 10.21 12.96 0.98
CA PRO A 131 10.29 12.55 2.38
C PRO A 131 10.44 13.74 3.34
N GLU A 132 11.08 14.83 2.92
CA GLU A 132 11.26 16.04 3.73
C GLU A 132 9.93 16.76 3.95
N ALA A 133 9.08 16.86 2.93
CA ALA A 133 7.74 17.43 3.04
C ALA A 133 6.87 16.62 4.00
N VAL A 134 6.91 15.28 3.90
CA VAL A 134 6.25 14.37 4.85
C VAL A 134 6.77 14.56 6.28
N CYS A 135 8.08 14.66 6.47
CA CYS A 135 8.67 14.99 7.77
C CYS A 135 8.18 16.34 8.30
N GLY A 136 7.94 17.32 7.42
CA GLY A 136 7.36 18.62 7.75
C GLY A 136 5.96 18.50 8.36
N VAL A 137 5.08 17.72 7.73
CA VAL A 137 3.74 17.40 8.25
C VAL A 137 3.85 16.80 9.65
N LEU A 138 4.69 15.79 9.82
CA LEU A 138 4.86 15.12 11.11
C LEU A 138 5.36 16.09 12.20
N ARG A 139 6.35 16.95 11.88
CA ARG A 139 6.87 17.93 12.86
C ARG A 139 5.78 18.89 13.31
N ARG A 140 4.99 19.43 12.37
CA ARG A 140 3.90 20.37 12.68
C ARG A 140 2.89 19.73 13.64
N HIS A 141 2.41 18.53 13.32
CA HIS A 141 1.46 17.79 14.18
C HIS A 141 2.05 17.44 15.55
N LEU A 142 3.32 17.05 15.62
CA LEU A 142 3.99 16.79 16.91
C LEU A 142 4.12 18.05 17.77
N ASP A 143 4.33 19.20 17.16
CA ASP A 143 4.44 20.47 17.88
C ASP A 143 3.06 20.92 18.42
N GLU A 144 1.99 20.74 17.65
CA GLU A 144 0.60 20.94 18.10
C GLU A 144 0.26 20.03 19.30
N LEU A 145 0.62 18.75 19.20
CA LEU A 145 0.43 17.78 20.30
C LEU A 145 1.18 18.21 21.57
N ARG A 146 2.45 18.63 21.45
CA ARG A 146 3.27 19.08 22.59
C ARG A 146 2.75 20.36 23.23
N GLN A 147 2.11 21.23 22.43
CA GLN A 147 1.49 22.46 22.92
C GLN A 147 0.11 22.20 23.57
N GLY A 148 -0.42 20.98 23.46
CA GLY A 148 -1.73 20.62 24.03
C GLY A 148 -2.89 21.20 23.23
N THR A 149 -2.71 21.47 21.93
CA THR A 149 -3.75 22.04 21.06
C THR A 149 -4.59 20.97 20.36
N VAL A 150 -4.23 19.69 20.50
CA VAL A 150 -4.99 18.56 19.98
C VAL A 150 -6.11 18.20 20.96
N ASP A 151 -7.33 18.00 20.46
CA ASP A 151 -8.45 17.53 21.28
C ASP A 151 -8.10 16.17 21.91
N PRO A 152 -8.10 16.03 23.26
CA PRO A 152 -7.85 14.76 23.92
C PRO A 152 -8.76 13.61 23.45
N ASN A 153 -9.98 13.90 22.98
CA ASN A 153 -10.89 12.88 22.46
C ASN A 153 -10.36 12.23 21.17
N ALA A 154 -9.62 12.97 20.34
CA ALA A 154 -8.98 12.45 19.13
C ALA A 154 -7.74 11.57 19.43
N LEU A 155 -7.29 11.55 20.70
CA LEU A 155 -6.12 10.80 21.17
C LEU A 155 -6.49 9.47 21.86
N VAL A 156 -7.78 9.14 21.93
CA VAL A 156 -8.26 7.92 22.61
C VAL A 156 -7.80 6.67 21.86
N VAL A 157 -7.28 5.70 22.62
CA VAL A 157 -6.89 4.37 22.13
C VAL A 157 -7.90 3.34 22.63
N ASP A 158 -8.70 2.79 21.72
CA ASP A 158 -9.69 1.76 22.06
C ASP A 158 -9.13 0.35 21.88
N ASN A 159 -9.11 -0.41 22.97
CA ASN A 159 -8.68 -1.81 22.98
C ASN A 159 -9.79 -2.72 23.51
N ARG A 160 -10.31 -3.60 22.64
CA ARG A 160 -11.15 -4.73 23.07
C ARG A 160 -10.28 -5.79 23.72
N VAL A 161 -10.54 -6.08 24.99
CA VAL A 161 -9.96 -7.21 25.71
C VAL A 161 -10.46 -8.51 25.07
N SER A 162 -9.55 -9.37 24.63
CA SER A 162 -9.87 -10.74 24.23
C SER A 162 -9.96 -11.64 25.46
N LYS A 163 -10.87 -12.62 25.45
CA LYS A 163 -10.92 -13.68 26.45
C LYS A 163 -9.70 -14.59 26.37
#